data_AF-A0A2U0HU87-F1
#
_entry.id   AF-A0A2U0HU87-F1
#
_cell.length_a   1.000
_cell.length_b   1.000
_cell.length_c   1.000
_cell.angle_alpha   90.00
_cell.angle_beta   90.00
_cell.angle_gamma   90.00
#
_symmetry.space_group_name_H-M   'P 1'
#
loop_
_entity.id
_entity.type
_entity.pdbx_description
1 polymer ?
#
loop_
_entity_poly.entity_id
_entity_poly.type
_entity_poly.pdbx_seq_one_letter_code
_entity_poly.pdbx_strand_id
1 'polypeptide(L)'
;MKHSQIIIKPFKNKGLFNGESLFDDEVVVNRMKINQACYISSLSVVSGLMNRNDYPLKKKNYCIKKILDFLAEVDIKLNSIKDSPEKYILPIGTTELISHFSRDTYKKFLKILEDEEIIKAVPYENGNYYRYSNEKNDKTYTKRYCVLQSYLKKTDFALIWIDDFDRKKDRRFHVHKNLKVPAKYKKTLKKLEINIADAVKAELEHCYHMGINDHRMKIRISRIFYTTQKRFIKKGKKVDRIYHSFTNVSKVARRFYNIDFTGIDVVNCQPLLLALYLRKNDMPVDDKYVQDCENGHMYEQFEGLKGMDRNKVKVAIYKYLFFGWKTTTQINKYFRHLYPNCWKSLSTIHQNKDFSLASVLQNTEASIFNRLVPKKSKFYFTQFDAIYFSDLQDSANLQAEIIEHFANQNIRVTLEVKDIKSVPPKKMGKKVLEWSFEKGEVNTIKRAA
;
A
#
# COMPACT_ATOMS: atom_id res chain seq x y z
N MET A 1 -26.71 -20.61 17.54
CA MET A 1 -26.08 -19.44 16.87
C MET A 1 -24.66 -19.33 17.40
N LYS A 2 -23.63 -19.21 16.55
CA LYS A 2 -22.27 -18.97 17.06
C LYS A 2 -22.22 -17.52 17.56
N HIS A 3 -21.83 -17.32 18.82
CA HIS A 3 -21.62 -15.96 19.32
C HIS A 3 -20.40 -15.38 18.61
N SER A 4 -20.59 -14.26 17.94
CA SER A 4 -19.50 -13.49 17.33
C SER A 4 -18.47 -13.11 18.38
N GLN A 5 -17.22 -13.54 18.23
CA GLN A 5 -16.13 -13.19 19.13
C GLN A 5 -15.23 -12.12 18.50
N ILE A 6 -14.81 -11.14 19.30
CA ILE A 6 -13.73 -10.20 18.94
C ILE A 6 -12.50 -10.60 19.73
N ILE A 7 -11.44 -10.98 19.04
CA ILE A 7 -10.15 -11.31 19.64
C ILE A 7 -9.25 -10.08 19.48
N ILE A 8 -8.59 -9.67 20.55
CA ILE A 8 -7.68 -8.51 20.58
C ILE A 8 -6.33 -9.00 21.11
N LYS A 9 -5.26 -8.77 20.36
CA LYS A 9 -3.88 -9.05 20.81
C LYS A 9 -3.08 -7.74 20.78
N PRO A 10 -2.78 -7.15 21.96
CA PRO A 10 -1.96 -5.95 22.04
C PRO A 10 -0.50 -6.27 21.70
N PHE A 11 0.24 -5.31 21.15
CA PHE A 11 1.68 -5.43 20.97
C PHE A 11 2.39 -4.08 20.97
N LYS A 12 3.67 -4.09 21.36
CA LYS A 12 4.55 -2.91 21.28
C LYS A 12 5.64 -3.18 20.25
N ASN A 13 5.85 -2.25 19.33
CA ASN A 13 6.90 -2.34 18.30
C ASN A 13 8.31 -2.48 18.92
N LYS A 14 8.51 -1.99 20.16
CA LYS A 14 9.80 -2.03 20.86
C LYS A 14 10.05 -3.28 21.72
N GLY A 15 9.09 -4.20 21.85
CA GLY A 15 9.14 -5.29 22.85
C GLY A 15 8.89 -6.70 22.32
N LEU A 16 8.75 -6.88 21.00
CA LEU A 16 8.42 -8.17 20.37
C LEU A 16 9.49 -9.27 20.51
N PHE A 17 10.62 -8.99 21.17
CA PHE A 17 11.74 -9.93 21.31
C PHE A 17 11.97 -10.45 22.74
N ASN A 18 11.09 -10.15 23.71
CA ASN A 18 11.16 -10.74 25.05
C ASN A 18 10.61 -12.18 25.13
N GLY A 19 10.62 -12.93 24.02
CA GLY A 19 10.27 -14.36 24.00
C GLY A 19 8.77 -14.70 23.93
N GLU A 20 7.85 -13.76 24.14
CA GLU A 20 6.42 -13.99 23.88
C GLU A 20 6.13 -13.81 22.38
N SER A 21 5.93 -14.89 21.60
CA SER A 21 5.53 -14.68 20.21
C SER A 21 4.07 -14.27 20.13
N LEU A 22 3.86 -13.20 19.35
CA LEU A 22 2.57 -12.62 19.00
C LEU A 22 1.54 -13.64 18.50
N PHE A 23 2.03 -14.82 18.10
CA PHE A 23 1.31 -15.89 17.43
C PHE A 23 1.56 -17.28 18.06
N ASP A 24 2.14 -17.37 19.27
CA ASP A 24 2.47 -18.66 19.92
C ASP A 24 1.25 -19.47 20.36
N ASP A 25 0.10 -18.82 20.50
CA ASP A 25 -1.16 -19.55 20.57
C ASP A 25 -1.41 -20.18 19.20
N GLU A 26 -1.07 -21.47 19.07
CA GLU A 26 -1.41 -22.31 17.91
C GLU A 26 -2.90 -22.17 17.53
N VAL A 27 -3.73 -21.86 18.54
CA VAL A 27 -5.15 -21.52 18.45
C VAL A 27 -5.41 -20.23 17.68
N VAL A 28 -4.61 -19.17 17.83
CA VAL A 28 -4.77 -17.87 17.15
C VAL A 28 -4.33 -17.95 15.68
N VAL A 29 -3.20 -18.61 15.39
CA VAL A 29 -2.72 -18.84 14.02
C VAL A 29 -3.67 -19.74 13.23
N ASN A 30 -4.12 -20.85 13.83
CA ASN A 30 -5.09 -21.74 13.19
C ASN A 30 -6.49 -21.12 13.09
N ARG A 31 -6.81 -20.14 13.95
CA ARG A 31 -8.06 -19.37 13.86
C ARG A 31 -8.03 -18.32 12.77
N MET A 32 -6.88 -17.72 12.43
CA MET A 32 -6.70 -16.78 11.30
C MET A 32 -7.03 -17.40 9.93
N LYS A 33 -8.28 -17.81 9.78
CA LYS A 33 -8.80 -18.35 8.56
C LYS A 33 -9.04 -17.17 7.65
N ILE A 34 -8.88 -17.46 6.37
CA ILE A 34 -9.26 -16.67 5.19
C ILE A 34 -10.67 -16.05 5.26
N ASN A 35 -11.50 -16.43 6.24
CA ASN A 35 -12.86 -15.95 6.48
C ASN A 35 -13.02 -14.92 7.63
N GLN A 36 -11.98 -14.55 8.36
CA GLN A 36 -12.07 -13.59 9.47
C GLN A 36 -11.66 -12.17 9.08
N ALA A 37 -12.45 -11.17 9.50
CA ALA A 37 -12.07 -9.77 9.33
C ALA A 37 -10.95 -9.40 10.31
N CYS A 38 -9.77 -9.10 9.76
CA CYS A 38 -8.56 -8.76 10.51
C CYS A 38 -8.29 -7.26 10.39
N TYR A 39 -7.85 -6.63 11.48
CA TYR A 39 -7.50 -5.20 11.52
C TYR A 39 -6.30 -4.96 12.42
N ILE A 40 -5.65 -3.81 12.23
CA ILE A 40 -4.71 -3.22 13.18
C ILE A 40 -5.22 -1.83 13.56
N SER A 41 -5.33 -1.56 14.86
CA SER A 41 -5.74 -0.24 15.36
C SER A 41 -5.11 0.03 16.71
N SER A 42 -5.34 1.22 17.27
CA SER A 42 -4.94 1.50 18.64
C SER A 42 -5.76 0.67 19.64
N LEU A 43 -5.10 0.08 20.63
CA LEU A 43 -5.70 -0.65 21.73
C LEU A 43 -6.69 0.23 22.49
N SER A 44 -6.29 1.47 22.83
CA SER A 44 -7.16 2.44 23.51
C SER A 44 -8.46 2.69 22.76
N VAL A 45 -8.39 2.86 21.43
CA VAL A 45 -9.57 3.05 20.58
C VAL A 45 -10.45 1.80 20.56
N VAL A 46 -9.85 0.62 20.41
CA VAL A 46 -10.61 -0.64 20.38
C VAL A 46 -11.27 -0.90 21.74
N SER A 47 -10.58 -0.64 22.84
CA SER A 47 -11.12 -0.76 24.19
C SER A 47 -12.30 0.19 24.42
N GLY A 48 -12.20 1.45 23.99
CA GLY A 48 -13.30 2.42 24.05
C GLY A 48 -14.53 1.95 23.27
N LEU A 49 -14.33 1.45 22.03
CA LEU A 49 -15.39 0.81 21.25
C LEU A 49 -15.97 -0.42 21.99
N MET A 50 -15.14 -1.32 22.51
CA MET A 50 -15.61 -2.53 23.20
C MET A 50 -16.41 -2.24 24.47
N ASN A 51 -16.18 -1.10 25.14
CA ASN A 51 -16.92 -0.73 26.35
C ASN A 51 -18.20 0.07 26.06
N ARG A 52 -18.40 0.48 24.80
CA ARG A 52 -19.55 1.28 24.38
C ARG A 52 -20.82 0.44 24.20
N ASN A 53 -21.97 1.03 24.53
CA ASN A 53 -23.30 0.40 24.40
C ASN A 53 -24.31 1.17 23.52
N ASP A 54 -24.02 2.41 23.15
CA ASP A 54 -24.92 3.31 22.39
C ASP A 54 -24.76 3.19 20.86
N TYR A 55 -24.51 1.98 20.36
CA TYR A 55 -24.29 1.74 18.93
C TYR A 55 -25.55 1.98 18.07
N PRO A 56 -25.40 2.54 16.84
CA PRO A 56 -26.54 2.86 15.99
C PRO A 56 -27.25 1.65 15.38
N LEU A 57 -26.67 0.45 15.47
CA LEU A 57 -27.25 -0.79 14.97
C LEU A 57 -27.28 -1.83 16.09
N LYS A 58 -28.28 -2.73 16.05
CA LYS A 58 -28.50 -3.77 17.08
C LYS A 58 -27.28 -4.67 17.30
N LYS A 59 -26.49 -4.94 16.25
CA LYS A 59 -25.31 -5.82 16.33
C LYS A 59 -24.05 -5.01 16.60
N LYS A 60 -23.64 -4.90 17.86
CA LYS A 60 -22.40 -4.22 18.32
C LYS A 60 -21.16 -4.55 17.47
N ASN A 61 -20.87 -5.84 17.26
CA ASN A 61 -19.70 -6.26 16.50
C ASN A 61 -19.74 -5.81 15.03
N TYR A 62 -20.92 -5.65 14.45
CA TYR A 62 -21.07 -5.11 13.11
C TYR A 62 -20.78 -3.60 13.05
N CYS A 63 -21.18 -2.85 14.08
CA CYS A 63 -20.80 -1.44 14.20
C CYS A 63 -19.29 -1.27 14.37
N ILE A 64 -18.67 -2.04 15.27
CA ILE A 64 -17.21 -2.02 15.47
C ILE A 64 -16.49 -2.33 14.16
N LYS A 65 -16.93 -3.37 13.44
CA LYS A 65 -16.38 -3.70 12.12
C LYS A 65 -16.46 -2.53 11.14
N LYS A 66 -17.62 -1.86 11.03
CA LYS A 66 -17.77 -0.70 10.12
C LYS A 66 -16.81 0.43 10.47
N ILE A 67 -16.60 0.68 11.76
CA ILE A 67 -15.62 1.66 12.24
C ILE A 67 -14.21 1.23 11.83
N LEU A 68 -13.82 -0.02 12.08
CA LEU A 68 -12.50 -0.53 11.71
C LEU A 68 -12.26 -0.56 10.19
N ASP A 69 -13.28 -0.85 9.38
CA ASP A 69 -13.22 -0.74 7.92
C ASP A 69 -12.92 0.70 7.47
N PHE A 70 -13.54 1.67 8.14
CA PHE A 70 -13.29 3.09 7.90
C PHE A 70 -11.88 3.49 8.35
N LEU A 71 -11.43 3.06 9.54
CA LEU A 71 -10.08 3.36 10.04
C LEU A 71 -8.99 2.77 9.15
N ALA A 72 -9.18 1.55 8.64
CA ALA A 72 -8.25 0.94 7.70
C ALA A 72 -8.15 1.73 6.38
N GLU A 73 -9.27 2.28 5.89
CA GLU A 73 -9.28 3.14 4.71
C GLU A 73 -8.60 4.50 4.97
N VAL A 74 -8.82 5.08 6.15
CA VAL A 74 -8.13 6.29 6.63
C VAL A 74 -6.62 6.06 6.67
N ASP A 75 -6.14 4.98 7.28
CA ASP A 75 -4.71 4.65 7.33
C ASP A 75 -4.10 4.54 5.92
N ILE A 76 -4.79 3.89 4.99
CA ILE A 76 -4.35 3.76 3.59
C ILE A 76 -4.27 5.14 2.92
N LYS A 77 -5.22 6.04 3.16
CA LYS A 77 -5.24 7.39 2.60
C LYS A 77 -4.17 8.28 3.19
N LEU A 78 -3.89 8.18 4.49
CA LEU A 78 -2.82 8.94 5.15
C LEU A 78 -1.45 8.67 4.54
N ASN A 79 -1.19 7.45 4.04
CA ASN A 79 0.05 7.15 3.31
C ASN A 79 0.28 8.00 2.04
N SER A 80 -0.77 8.61 1.49
CA SER A 80 -0.65 9.52 0.34
C SER A 80 -0.19 10.93 0.74
N ILE A 81 -0.34 11.30 2.00
CA ILE A 81 0.03 12.62 2.56
C ILE A 81 1.46 12.51 3.12
N LYS A 82 2.45 12.48 2.23
CA LYS A 82 3.85 12.14 2.59
C LYS A 82 4.68 13.31 3.15
N ASP A 83 4.20 14.55 3.08
CA ASP A 83 5.11 15.70 3.02
C ASP A 83 4.93 16.80 4.08
N SER A 84 4.09 16.64 5.11
CA SER A 84 4.07 17.58 6.25
C SER A 84 3.42 16.95 7.50
N PRO A 85 4.21 16.55 8.51
CA PRO A 85 3.70 16.03 9.79
C PRO A 85 2.72 16.98 10.49
N GLU A 86 2.85 18.28 10.21
CA GLU A 86 2.05 19.34 10.80
C GLU A 86 0.71 19.56 10.07
N LYS A 87 0.48 18.88 8.93
CA LYS A 87 -0.72 19.02 8.08
C LYS A 87 -1.43 17.69 7.82
N TYR A 88 -1.52 16.79 8.80
CA TYR A 88 -2.39 15.59 8.69
C TYR A 88 -3.89 15.93 8.75
N ILE A 89 -4.31 17.00 8.09
CA ILE A 89 -5.72 17.25 7.81
C ILE A 89 -6.06 16.35 6.62
N LEU A 90 -6.55 15.14 6.89
CA LEU A 90 -7.22 14.33 5.88
C LEU A 90 -8.70 14.75 5.87
N PRO A 91 -9.14 15.60 4.92
CA PRO A 91 -10.55 15.95 4.83
C PRO A 91 -11.36 14.73 4.40
N ILE A 92 -12.30 14.32 5.23
CA ILE A 92 -13.24 13.22 4.95
C ILE A 92 -14.58 13.84 4.58
N GLY A 93 -15.02 13.57 3.35
CA GLY A 93 -16.30 14.05 2.84
C GLY A 93 -17.49 13.18 3.28
N THR A 94 -18.69 13.76 3.30
CA THR A 94 -19.93 13.06 3.67
C THR A 94 -20.20 11.83 2.81
N THR A 95 -19.94 11.88 1.50
CA THR A 95 -20.11 10.72 0.59
C THR A 95 -19.25 9.53 1.00
N GLU A 96 -18.04 9.78 1.49
CA GLU A 96 -17.14 8.75 1.99
C GLU A 96 -17.70 8.13 3.28
N LEU A 97 -18.12 8.95 4.24
CA LEU A 97 -18.76 8.47 5.47
C LEU A 97 -20.01 7.63 5.18
N ILE A 98 -20.87 8.08 4.26
CA ILE A 98 -22.07 7.36 3.83
C ILE A 98 -21.70 6.00 3.22
N SER A 99 -20.60 5.92 2.46
CA SER A 99 -20.17 4.65 1.85
C SER A 99 -19.78 3.58 2.89
N HIS A 100 -19.34 3.98 4.09
CA HIS A 100 -19.03 3.07 5.19
C HIS A 100 -20.22 2.87 6.14
N PHE A 101 -20.94 3.94 6.46
CA PHE A 101 -21.89 3.99 7.57
C PHE A 101 -23.36 4.14 7.15
N SER A 102 -23.69 4.15 5.86
CA SER A 102 -25.02 4.45 5.30
C SER A 102 -25.54 5.86 5.58
N ARG A 103 -26.52 6.30 4.76
CA ARG A 103 -27.12 7.64 4.84
C ARG A 103 -27.81 7.90 6.18
N ASP A 104 -28.45 6.88 6.74
CA ASP A 104 -29.30 7.04 7.92
C ASP A 104 -28.53 6.91 9.23
N THR A 105 -27.36 6.26 9.21
CA THR A 105 -26.60 6.00 10.45
C THR A 105 -25.25 6.72 10.55
N TYR A 106 -24.73 7.34 9.48
CA TYR A 106 -23.39 7.94 9.54
C TYR A 106 -23.21 9.01 10.62
N LYS A 107 -24.23 9.83 10.92
CA LYS A 107 -24.12 10.88 11.97
C LYS A 107 -23.92 10.27 13.37
N LYS A 108 -24.55 9.12 13.65
CA LYS A 108 -24.37 8.42 14.92
C LYS A 108 -22.99 7.78 15.01
N PHE A 109 -22.51 7.16 13.92
CA PHE A 109 -21.13 6.68 13.84
C PHE A 109 -20.11 7.80 13.99
N LEU A 110 -20.37 8.96 13.40
CA LEU A 110 -19.51 10.13 13.51
C LEU A 110 -19.36 10.59 14.96
N LYS A 111 -20.46 10.66 15.72
CA LYS A 111 -20.41 10.97 17.15
C LYS A 111 -19.50 10.00 17.90
N ILE A 112 -19.60 8.69 17.62
CA ILE A 112 -18.69 7.69 18.19
C ILE A 112 -17.23 8.02 17.84
N LEU A 113 -16.94 8.31 16.58
CA LEU A 113 -15.57 8.64 16.15
C LEU A 113 -15.04 9.95 16.76
N GLU A 114 -15.91 10.92 17.05
CA GLU A 114 -15.57 12.17 17.74
C GLU A 114 -15.29 11.92 19.23
N ASP A 115 -16.16 11.17 19.91
CA ASP A 115 -16.01 10.78 21.32
C ASP A 115 -14.74 9.94 21.57
N GLU A 116 -14.35 9.08 20.62
CA GLU A 116 -13.09 8.31 20.67
C GLU A 116 -11.86 9.13 20.23
N GLU A 117 -12.01 10.44 20.03
CA GLU A 117 -10.97 11.37 19.60
C GLU A 117 -10.26 10.95 18.29
N ILE A 118 -10.99 10.34 17.37
CA ILE A 118 -10.44 9.90 16.07
C ILE A 118 -10.57 11.00 15.04
N ILE A 119 -11.74 11.64 14.97
CA ILE A 119 -12.04 12.70 14.01
C ILE A 119 -12.66 13.91 14.68
N LYS A 120 -12.62 15.06 14.02
CA LYS A 120 -13.32 16.27 14.44
C LYS A 120 -13.91 17.00 13.23
N ALA A 121 -15.09 17.58 13.39
CA ALA A 121 -15.65 18.50 12.41
C ALA A 121 -14.76 19.75 12.28
N VAL A 122 -14.39 20.12 11.06
CA VAL A 122 -13.64 21.34 10.75
C VAL A 122 -14.64 22.41 10.32
N PRO A 123 -14.83 23.51 11.08
CA PRO A 123 -15.58 24.67 10.61
C PRO A 123 -14.73 25.47 9.60
N TYR A 124 -15.35 26.29 8.76
CA TYR A 124 -14.62 27.32 8.00
C TYR A 124 -13.97 28.34 8.96
N GLU A 125 -13.02 29.14 8.45
CA GLU A 125 -12.44 30.29 9.19
C GLU A 125 -13.49 31.30 9.67
N ASN A 126 -14.63 31.39 8.99
CA ASN A 126 -15.77 32.24 9.37
C ASN A 126 -16.87 31.47 10.15
N GLY A 127 -16.61 30.25 10.62
CA GLY A 127 -17.56 29.41 11.34
C GLY A 127 -18.59 28.65 10.48
N ASN A 128 -18.63 28.87 9.16
CA ASN A 128 -19.64 28.26 8.28
C ASN A 128 -19.29 26.84 7.77
N TYR A 129 -20.21 26.23 7.04
CA TYR A 129 -20.06 24.93 6.37
C TYR A 129 -19.45 25.06 4.97
N TYR A 130 -18.86 23.98 4.42
CA TYR A 130 -18.23 24.01 3.08
C TYR A 130 -19.28 23.95 1.98
N ARG A 131 -19.15 24.82 0.98
CA ARG A 131 -20.03 24.84 -0.19
C ARG A 131 -19.63 23.75 -1.19
N TYR A 132 -20.60 22.93 -1.60
CA TYR A 132 -20.47 21.97 -2.69
C TYR A 132 -21.61 22.20 -3.69
N SER A 133 -21.25 22.25 -4.98
CA SER A 133 -22.21 22.26 -6.08
C SER A 133 -22.56 20.82 -6.40
N ASN A 134 -23.84 20.45 -6.26
CA ASN A 134 -24.29 19.16 -6.77
C ASN A 134 -24.40 19.20 -8.31
N GLU A 135 -24.68 18.05 -8.94
CA GLU A 135 -24.86 17.92 -10.40
C GLU A 135 -25.98 18.81 -10.97
N LYS A 136 -26.84 19.37 -10.11
CA LYS A 136 -27.94 20.29 -10.46
C LYS A 136 -27.59 21.77 -10.23
N ASN A 137 -26.33 22.10 -9.91
CA ASN A 137 -25.89 23.45 -9.52
C ASN A 137 -26.54 24.02 -8.25
N ASP A 138 -27.18 23.20 -7.41
CA ASP A 138 -27.63 23.66 -6.10
C ASP A 138 -26.44 23.80 -5.16
N LYS A 139 -26.37 24.97 -4.53
CA LYS A 139 -25.37 25.30 -3.52
C LYS A 139 -25.79 24.66 -2.20
N THR A 140 -25.19 23.51 -1.90
CA THR A 140 -25.39 22.82 -0.62
C THR A 140 -24.19 23.01 0.30
N TYR A 141 -24.45 23.05 1.60
CA TYR A 141 -23.46 23.21 2.65
C TYR A 141 -23.19 21.86 3.31
N THR A 142 -21.91 21.46 3.42
CA THR A 142 -21.49 20.20 4.06
C THR A 142 -20.39 20.43 5.09
N LYS A 143 -20.42 19.66 6.17
CA LYS A 143 -19.28 19.53 7.09
C LYS A 143 -18.11 18.82 6.38
N ARG A 144 -16.88 19.19 6.73
CA ARG A 144 -15.69 18.35 6.51
C ARG A 144 -15.20 17.87 7.86
N TYR A 145 -14.59 16.69 7.87
CA TYR A 145 -14.01 16.10 9.06
C TYR A 145 -12.51 15.94 8.86
N CYS A 146 -11.71 16.16 9.90
CA CYS A 146 -10.29 15.84 9.92
C CYS A 146 -10.02 14.70 10.88
N VAL A 147 -8.97 13.92 10.60
CA VAL A 147 -8.43 12.93 11.53
C VAL A 147 -7.56 13.66 12.55
N LEU A 148 -7.77 13.40 13.84
CA LEU A 148 -7.06 14.08 14.92
C LEU A 148 -5.62 13.57 15.06
N GLN A 149 -4.71 14.49 15.37
CA GLN A 149 -3.29 14.17 15.62
C GLN A 149 -3.10 13.22 16.80
N SER A 150 -3.97 13.30 17.81
CA SER A 150 -3.98 12.38 18.95
C SER A 150 -4.12 10.94 18.50
N TYR A 151 -5.03 10.64 17.58
CA TYR A 151 -5.19 9.31 16.98
C TYR A 151 -3.97 8.90 16.14
N LEU A 152 -3.40 9.81 15.36
CA LEU A 152 -2.26 9.52 14.48
C LEU A 152 -0.97 9.21 15.22
N LYS A 153 -0.78 9.83 16.39
CA LYS A 153 0.41 9.66 17.24
C LYS A 153 0.31 8.46 18.18
N LYS A 154 -0.80 7.71 18.16
CA LYS A 154 -0.95 6.50 18.98
C LYS A 154 0.05 5.41 18.54
N THR A 155 0.69 4.81 19.53
CA THR A 155 1.70 3.74 19.36
C THR A 155 1.29 2.43 20.05
N ASP A 156 0.13 2.44 20.73
CA ASP A 156 -0.44 1.30 21.42
C ASP A 156 -1.24 0.43 20.43
N PHE A 157 -0.59 -0.40 19.62
CA PHE A 157 -1.34 -1.17 18.62
C PHE A 157 -1.91 -2.48 19.16
N ALA A 158 -3.02 -2.89 18.56
CA ALA A 158 -3.61 -4.20 18.72
C ALA A 158 -3.99 -4.79 17.37
N LEU A 159 -3.76 -6.10 17.23
CA LEU A 159 -4.36 -6.90 16.18
C LEU A 159 -5.76 -7.33 16.60
N ILE A 160 -6.72 -7.21 15.69
CA ILE A 160 -8.14 -7.41 15.96
C ILE A 160 -8.69 -8.43 14.97
N TRP A 161 -9.37 -9.47 15.47
CA TRP A 161 -10.08 -10.46 14.66
C TRP A 161 -11.55 -10.47 15.04
N ILE A 162 -12.43 -10.51 14.04
CA ILE A 162 -13.88 -10.56 14.25
C ILE A 162 -14.44 -11.84 13.61
N ASP A 163 -14.92 -12.75 14.47
CA ASP A 163 -15.38 -14.10 14.16
C ASP A 163 -16.89 -14.17 13.95
N ASP A 164 -17.46 -13.56 12.91
CA ASP A 164 -18.86 -13.88 12.51
C ASP A 164 -19.35 -13.28 11.18
N PHE A 165 -18.46 -13.09 10.22
CA PHE A 165 -18.89 -12.57 8.92
C PHE A 165 -18.77 -13.68 7.89
N ASP A 166 -19.93 -14.16 7.42
CA ASP A 166 -20.03 -15.11 6.32
C ASP A 166 -19.47 -14.47 5.03
N ARG A 167 -18.14 -14.53 4.90
CA ARG A 167 -17.38 -13.89 3.82
C ARG A 167 -17.78 -14.40 2.44
N LYS A 168 -18.45 -15.56 2.36
CA LYS A 168 -18.92 -16.10 1.08
C LYS A 168 -19.88 -15.15 0.37
N LYS A 169 -20.65 -14.33 1.10
CA LYS A 169 -21.54 -13.32 0.51
C LYS A 169 -20.88 -11.96 0.25
N ASP A 170 -19.76 -11.63 0.92
CA ASP A 170 -19.17 -10.28 0.87
C ASP A 170 -17.77 -10.21 0.23
N ARG A 171 -17.19 -11.33 -0.24
CA ARG A 171 -16.09 -11.31 -1.23
C ARG A 171 -16.63 -10.86 -2.59
N ARG A 172 -17.16 -9.63 -2.65
CA ARG A 172 -17.51 -8.97 -3.90
C ARG A 172 -16.22 -8.71 -4.66
N PHE A 173 -15.87 -9.65 -5.53
CA PHE A 173 -14.82 -9.48 -6.51
C PHE A 173 -15.28 -8.43 -7.52
N HIS A 174 -14.92 -7.18 -7.28
CA HIS A 174 -15.36 -6.08 -8.11
C HIS A 174 -14.38 -5.85 -9.27
N VAL A 175 -14.86 -6.02 -10.50
CA VAL A 175 -14.13 -5.59 -11.69
C VAL A 175 -14.80 -4.32 -12.21
N HIS A 176 -14.02 -3.27 -12.41
CA HIS A 176 -14.53 -2.04 -13.01
C HIS A 176 -15.19 -2.33 -14.36
N LYS A 177 -16.43 -1.85 -14.57
CA LYS A 177 -17.30 -2.28 -15.68
C LYS A 177 -16.64 -2.21 -17.06
N ASN A 178 -15.86 -1.16 -17.31
CA ASN A 178 -15.26 -0.90 -18.63
C ASN A 178 -13.83 -1.46 -18.77
N LEU A 179 -13.33 -2.21 -17.77
CA LEU A 179 -11.98 -2.75 -17.80
C LEU A 179 -11.99 -4.19 -18.35
N LYS A 180 -11.52 -4.34 -19.58
CA LYS A 180 -11.31 -5.66 -20.19
C LYS A 180 -10.02 -6.27 -19.62
N VAL A 181 -10.17 -7.35 -18.84
CA VAL A 181 -9.03 -8.13 -18.31
C VAL A 181 -9.24 -9.62 -18.59
N PRO A 182 -8.17 -10.37 -18.95
CA PRO A 182 -8.29 -11.79 -19.29
C PRO A 182 -8.85 -12.64 -18.15
N ALA A 183 -9.53 -13.74 -18.50
CA ALA A 183 -10.15 -14.64 -17.52
C ALA A 183 -9.12 -15.25 -16.56
N LYS A 184 -7.92 -15.61 -17.07
CA LYS A 184 -6.79 -16.09 -16.26
C LYS A 184 -6.37 -15.04 -15.20
N TYR A 185 -6.27 -13.76 -15.57
CA TYR A 185 -5.96 -12.66 -14.64
C TYR A 185 -7.01 -12.55 -13.51
N LYS A 186 -8.31 -12.57 -13.87
CA LYS A 186 -9.42 -12.57 -12.89
C LYS A 186 -9.34 -13.78 -11.96
N LYS A 187 -9.06 -14.96 -12.51
CA LYS A 187 -8.91 -16.22 -11.76
C LYS A 187 -7.76 -16.13 -10.76
N THR A 188 -6.61 -15.57 -11.15
CA THR A 188 -5.47 -15.34 -10.25
C THR A 188 -5.90 -14.54 -9.05
N LEU A 189 -6.48 -13.35 -9.24
CA LEU A 189 -6.81 -12.47 -8.12
C LEU A 189 -7.94 -12.98 -7.22
N LYS A 190 -8.77 -13.90 -7.73
CA LYS A 190 -9.76 -14.62 -6.91
C LYS A 190 -9.13 -15.71 -6.04
N LYS A 191 -8.11 -16.41 -6.55
CA LYS A 191 -7.47 -17.56 -5.88
C LYS A 191 -6.23 -17.21 -5.07
N LEU A 192 -5.62 -16.06 -5.36
CA LEU A 192 -4.46 -15.58 -4.65
C LEU A 192 -4.85 -15.23 -3.21
N GLU A 193 -4.09 -15.76 -2.28
CA GLU A 193 -4.23 -15.58 -0.84
C GLU A 193 -2.83 -15.37 -0.24
N ILE A 194 -2.79 -14.81 0.96
CA ILE A 194 -1.57 -14.51 1.68
C ILE A 194 -1.66 -15.16 3.06
N ASN A 195 -0.59 -15.83 3.50
CA ASN A 195 -0.47 -16.29 4.88
C ASN A 195 -0.31 -15.05 5.77
N ILE A 196 -1.41 -14.68 6.43
CA ILE A 196 -1.52 -13.43 7.18
C ILE A 196 -0.55 -13.39 8.36
N ALA A 197 -0.47 -14.47 9.15
CA ALA A 197 0.36 -14.51 10.34
C ALA A 197 1.84 -14.31 10.00
N ASP A 198 2.34 -15.10 9.05
CA ASP A 198 3.74 -15.02 8.64
C ASP A 198 4.07 -13.70 7.93
N ALA A 199 3.15 -13.18 7.11
CA ALA A 199 3.33 -11.89 6.46
C ALA A 199 3.38 -10.73 7.47
N VAL A 200 2.53 -10.75 8.51
CA VAL A 200 2.55 -9.73 9.56
C VAL A 200 3.82 -9.83 10.39
N LYS A 201 4.23 -11.06 10.78
CA LYS A 201 5.48 -11.28 11.51
C LYS A 201 6.68 -10.73 10.75
N ALA A 202 6.82 -11.09 9.47
CA ALA A 202 7.92 -10.62 8.63
C ALA A 202 7.89 -9.10 8.42
N GLU A 203 6.72 -8.47 8.37
CA GLU A 203 6.62 -7.01 8.30
C GLU A 203 7.05 -6.32 9.58
N LEU A 204 6.70 -6.87 10.74
CA LEU A 204 7.13 -6.35 12.04
C LEU A 204 8.65 -6.42 12.17
N GLU A 205 9.24 -7.58 11.89
CA GLU A 205 10.69 -7.79 11.89
C GLU A 205 11.38 -6.81 10.92
N HIS A 206 10.87 -6.70 9.69
CA HIS A 206 11.43 -5.77 8.71
C HIS A 206 11.33 -4.30 9.16
N CYS A 207 10.19 -3.89 9.73
CA CYS A 207 10.02 -2.52 10.20
C CYS A 207 10.96 -2.20 11.36
N TYR A 208 11.14 -3.15 12.28
CA TYR A 208 12.08 -3.03 13.40
C TYR A 208 13.52 -2.87 12.90
N HIS A 209 14.02 -3.80 12.08
CA HIS A 209 15.40 -3.78 11.59
C HIS A 209 15.72 -2.55 10.72
N MET A 210 14.75 -2.05 9.97
CA MET A 210 14.93 -0.89 9.09
C MET A 210 14.63 0.45 9.77
N GLY A 211 14.27 0.46 11.06
CA GLY A 211 13.87 1.68 11.77
C GLY A 211 12.65 2.37 11.16
N ILE A 212 11.73 1.60 10.57
CA ILE A 212 10.49 2.13 10.00
C ILE A 212 9.55 2.52 11.14
N ASN A 213 9.01 3.74 11.10
CA ASN A 213 8.12 4.22 12.14
C ASN A 213 6.79 3.44 12.22
N ASP A 214 6.20 3.49 13.41
CA ASP A 214 4.95 2.86 13.82
C ASP A 214 3.79 3.10 12.87
N HIS A 215 3.61 4.34 12.38
CA HIS A 215 2.56 4.68 11.45
C HIS A 215 2.71 3.94 10.11
N ARG A 216 3.93 3.90 9.55
CA ARG A 216 4.22 3.17 8.31
C ARG A 216 4.07 1.67 8.51
N MET A 217 4.50 1.13 9.64
CA MET A 217 4.29 -0.27 10.01
C MET A 217 2.79 -0.61 10.02
N LYS A 218 1.97 0.21 10.69
CA LYS A 218 0.51 0.07 10.73
C LYS A 218 -0.09 0.02 9.33
N ILE A 219 0.28 0.94 8.45
CA ILE A 219 -0.20 0.97 7.06
C ILE A 219 0.14 -0.32 6.30
N ARG A 220 1.37 -0.85 6.47
CA ARG A 220 1.82 -2.07 5.79
C ARG A 220 1.01 -3.27 6.24
N ILE A 221 0.76 -3.41 7.54
CA ILE A 221 -0.09 -4.45 8.11
C ILE A 221 -1.56 -4.29 7.66
N SER A 222 -2.10 -3.07 7.70
CA SER A 222 -3.46 -2.78 7.19
C SER A 222 -3.63 -3.20 5.73
N ARG A 223 -2.59 -3.03 4.89
CA ARG A 223 -2.63 -3.48 3.49
C ARG A 223 -2.66 -4.99 3.33
N ILE A 224 -1.97 -5.74 4.20
CA ILE A 224 -2.06 -7.21 4.24
C ILE A 224 -3.51 -7.61 4.53
N PHE A 225 -4.11 -7.05 5.57
CA PHE A 225 -5.49 -7.37 5.95
C PHE A 225 -6.51 -6.95 4.88
N TYR A 226 -6.29 -5.80 4.23
CA TYR A 226 -7.15 -5.30 3.17
C TYR A 226 -7.29 -6.30 2.02
N THR A 227 -6.24 -7.08 1.73
CA THR A 227 -6.31 -8.15 0.73
C THR A 227 -7.45 -9.13 1.05
N THR A 228 -7.63 -9.49 2.31
CA THR A 228 -8.65 -10.47 2.73
C THR A 228 -10.07 -9.90 2.73
N GLN A 229 -10.20 -8.58 2.81
CA GLN A 229 -11.48 -7.88 2.98
C GLN A 229 -12.12 -7.51 1.65
N LYS A 230 -11.35 -6.90 0.72
CA LYS A 230 -11.87 -6.35 -0.54
C LYS A 230 -11.03 -6.84 -1.72
N ARG A 231 -11.63 -7.63 -2.61
CA ARG A 231 -11.03 -8.02 -3.89
C ARG A 231 -11.54 -7.11 -5.00
N PHE A 232 -10.63 -6.48 -5.73
CA PHE A 232 -11.00 -5.63 -6.85
C PHE A 232 -9.98 -5.68 -7.98
N ILE A 233 -10.43 -5.28 -9.17
CA ILE A 233 -9.62 -4.87 -10.31
C ILE A 233 -10.23 -3.56 -10.83
N LYS A 234 -9.43 -2.49 -10.86
CA LYS A 234 -9.85 -1.18 -11.34
C LYS A 234 -8.77 -0.54 -12.19
N LYS A 235 -9.18 0.34 -13.09
CA LYS A 235 -8.27 1.22 -13.84
C LYS A 235 -7.92 2.45 -12.98
N GLY A 236 -6.74 3.03 -13.19
CA GLY A 236 -6.40 4.32 -12.62
C GLY A 236 -7.38 5.40 -13.04
N LYS A 237 -7.58 6.43 -12.20
CA LYS A 237 -8.51 7.53 -12.52
C LYS A 237 -8.04 8.38 -13.71
N LYS A 238 -6.73 8.56 -13.84
CA LYS A 238 -6.09 9.41 -14.87
C LYS A 238 -5.17 8.63 -15.79
N VAL A 239 -4.98 7.33 -15.53
CA VAL A 239 -3.99 6.48 -16.20
C VAL A 239 -4.53 5.08 -16.44
N ASP A 240 -3.97 4.39 -17.43
CA ASP A 240 -4.37 3.05 -17.87
C ASP A 240 -3.82 1.91 -17.00
N ARG A 241 -3.07 2.25 -15.95
CA ARG A 241 -2.59 1.27 -14.97
C ARG A 241 -3.74 0.49 -14.34
N ILE A 242 -3.56 -0.82 -14.26
CA ILE A 242 -4.46 -1.71 -13.55
C ILE A 242 -4.04 -1.76 -12.07
N TYR A 243 -5.00 -1.46 -11.20
CA TYR A 243 -4.88 -1.61 -9.75
C TYR A 243 -5.77 -2.76 -9.30
N HIS A 244 -5.26 -3.57 -8.38
CA HIS A 244 -5.99 -4.66 -7.75
C HIS A 244 -5.70 -4.71 -6.25
N SER A 245 -6.37 -5.62 -5.54
CA SER A 245 -6.26 -5.75 -4.08
C SER A 245 -4.86 -6.06 -3.56
N PHE A 246 -3.92 -6.43 -4.44
CA PHE A 246 -2.55 -6.78 -4.06
C PHE A 246 -1.50 -5.77 -4.54
N THR A 247 -1.87 -4.77 -5.35
CA THR A 247 -0.93 -3.81 -5.97
C THR A 247 -0.06 -3.07 -4.96
N ASN A 248 -0.59 -2.84 -3.74
CA ASN A 248 0.09 -2.07 -2.70
C ASN A 248 0.74 -2.93 -1.60
N VAL A 249 0.70 -4.26 -1.73
CA VAL A 249 1.31 -5.19 -0.77
C VAL A 249 2.84 -5.12 -0.93
N SER A 250 3.56 -5.07 0.19
CA SER A 250 5.01 -4.90 0.17
C SER A 250 5.74 -6.12 -0.40
N LYS A 251 6.98 -5.94 -0.87
CA LYS A 251 7.86 -7.07 -1.26
C LYS A 251 8.07 -8.09 -0.12
N VAL A 252 8.03 -7.65 1.14
CA VAL A 252 8.19 -8.51 2.33
C VAL A 252 6.98 -9.46 2.45
N ALA A 253 5.78 -8.89 2.44
CA ALA A 253 4.54 -9.64 2.59
C ALA A 253 4.25 -10.56 1.38
N ARG A 254 4.64 -10.17 0.17
CA ARG A 254 4.38 -10.96 -1.06
C ARG A 254 5.05 -12.34 -1.08
N ARG A 255 6.11 -12.56 -0.29
CA ARG A 255 6.77 -13.87 -0.13
C ARG A 255 5.85 -14.93 0.50
N PHE A 256 4.76 -14.50 1.11
CA PHE A 256 3.80 -15.37 1.80
C PHE A 256 2.53 -15.61 1.00
N TYR A 257 2.58 -15.41 -0.32
CA TYR A 257 1.50 -15.83 -1.20
C TYR A 257 1.34 -17.35 -1.22
N ASN A 258 0.13 -17.84 -1.44
CA ASN A 258 -0.17 -19.27 -1.58
C ASN A 258 0.11 -19.84 -2.97
N ILE A 259 0.58 -19.01 -3.91
CA ILE A 259 0.91 -19.38 -5.28
C ILE A 259 2.31 -18.86 -5.57
N ASP A 260 3.16 -19.73 -6.08
CA ASP A 260 4.49 -19.36 -6.57
C ASP A 260 4.37 -18.56 -7.85
N PHE A 261 5.16 -17.49 -7.94
CA PHE A 261 5.26 -16.68 -9.15
C PHE A 261 6.72 -16.44 -9.50
N THR A 262 7.03 -16.49 -10.79
CA THR A 262 8.20 -15.81 -11.35
C THR A 262 7.74 -14.43 -11.81
N GLY A 263 8.52 -13.40 -11.47
CA GLY A 263 8.30 -12.02 -11.84
C GLY A 263 9.34 -11.56 -12.85
N ILE A 264 8.91 -10.82 -13.89
CA ILE A 264 9.79 -10.05 -14.77
C ILE A 264 9.50 -8.57 -14.52
N ASP A 265 10.52 -7.80 -14.14
CA ASP A 265 10.48 -6.37 -13.86
C ASP A 265 11.41 -5.63 -14.83
N VAL A 266 11.02 -4.45 -15.32
CA VAL A 266 11.92 -3.62 -16.14
C VAL A 266 12.75 -2.71 -15.24
N VAL A 267 14.07 -2.89 -15.25
CA VAL A 267 14.97 -2.04 -14.49
C VAL A 267 14.88 -0.60 -15.02
N ASN A 268 14.76 0.36 -14.11
CA ASN A 268 14.62 1.78 -14.44
C ASN A 268 13.51 2.10 -15.45
N CYS A 269 12.38 1.38 -15.40
CA CYS A 269 11.28 1.51 -16.36
C CYS A 269 10.89 2.97 -16.65
N GLN A 270 10.57 3.78 -15.65
CA GLN A 270 10.11 5.15 -15.89
C GLN A 270 11.20 6.09 -16.48
N PRO A 271 12.46 6.12 -15.98
CA PRO A 271 13.56 6.78 -16.69
C PRO A 271 13.74 6.33 -18.15
N LEU A 272 13.68 5.03 -18.40
CA LEU A 272 13.81 4.48 -19.75
C LEU A 272 12.66 4.94 -20.67
N LEU A 273 11.44 4.95 -20.14
CA LEU A 273 10.26 5.48 -20.84
C LEU A 273 10.35 6.98 -21.09
N LEU A 274 11.05 7.75 -20.25
CA LEU A 274 11.34 9.16 -20.54
C LEU A 274 12.28 9.29 -21.74
N ALA A 275 13.37 8.52 -21.79
CA ALA A 275 14.27 8.52 -22.96
C ALA A 275 13.50 8.20 -24.25
N LEU A 276 12.61 7.20 -24.21
CA LEU A 276 11.73 6.84 -25.32
C LEU A 276 10.82 7.99 -25.73
N TYR A 277 10.15 8.62 -24.75
CA TYR A 277 9.28 9.75 -25.00
C TYR A 277 10.03 10.91 -25.66
N LEU A 278 11.22 11.25 -25.17
CA LEU A 278 12.02 12.36 -25.72
C LEU A 278 12.42 12.07 -27.17
N ARG A 279 12.95 10.88 -27.46
CA ARG A 279 13.33 10.48 -28.82
C ARG A 279 12.15 10.49 -29.79
N LYS A 280 10.99 9.97 -29.37
CA LYS A 280 9.78 9.92 -30.20
C LYS A 280 9.22 11.29 -30.57
N ASN A 281 9.50 12.32 -29.76
CA ASN A 281 9.03 13.68 -29.97
C ASN A 281 10.17 14.61 -30.43
N ASP A 282 11.26 14.06 -30.98
CA ASP A 282 12.44 14.80 -31.46
C ASP A 282 12.99 15.82 -30.44
N MET A 283 12.88 15.48 -29.15
CA MET A 283 13.37 16.32 -28.06
C MET A 283 14.81 15.96 -27.71
N PRO A 284 15.67 16.95 -27.40
CA PRO A 284 17.04 16.69 -26.98
C PRO A 284 17.14 15.74 -25.78
N VAL A 285 18.03 14.76 -25.86
CA VAL A 285 18.35 13.83 -24.78
C VAL A 285 19.82 13.48 -24.85
N ASP A 286 20.48 13.36 -23.70
CA ASP A 286 21.90 13.01 -23.63
C ASP A 286 22.08 11.50 -23.88
N ASP A 287 23.02 11.11 -24.75
CA ASP A 287 23.31 9.69 -24.98
C ASP A 287 23.74 8.98 -23.69
N LYS A 288 24.48 9.68 -22.82
CA LYS A 288 24.83 9.17 -21.49
C LYS A 288 23.58 8.85 -20.65
N TYR A 289 22.57 9.73 -20.68
CA TYR A 289 21.31 9.47 -19.95
C TYR A 289 20.64 8.19 -20.44
N VAL A 290 20.60 8.01 -21.77
CA VAL A 290 20.01 6.80 -22.36
C VAL A 290 20.80 5.58 -21.94
N GLN A 291 22.13 5.57 -22.10
CA GLN A 291 22.99 4.46 -21.73
C GLN A 291 22.87 4.09 -20.24
N ASP A 292 22.84 5.09 -19.35
CA ASP A 292 22.66 4.86 -17.91
C ASP A 292 21.29 4.25 -17.59
N CYS A 293 20.25 4.61 -18.35
CA CYS A 293 18.92 4.01 -18.22
C CYS A 293 18.89 2.57 -18.75
N GLU A 294 19.43 2.32 -19.94
CA GLU A 294 19.49 1.01 -20.59
C GLU A 294 20.25 -0.01 -19.73
N ASN A 295 21.37 0.41 -19.13
CA ASN A 295 22.21 -0.43 -18.27
C ASN A 295 21.72 -0.53 -16.82
N GLY A 296 20.64 0.17 -16.45
CA GLY A 296 20.09 0.11 -15.10
C GLY A 296 20.85 0.93 -14.04
N HIS A 297 21.80 1.78 -14.43
CA HIS A 297 22.72 2.51 -13.55
C HIS A 297 22.38 3.99 -13.30
N MET A 298 21.21 4.45 -13.76
CA MET A 298 20.81 5.86 -13.67
C MET A 298 20.77 6.40 -12.23
N TYR A 299 20.33 5.60 -11.25
CA TYR A 299 20.27 6.06 -9.86
C TYR A 299 21.64 6.08 -9.20
N GLU A 300 22.51 5.17 -9.61
CA GLU A 300 23.87 4.98 -9.14
C GLU A 300 24.73 6.20 -9.51
N GLN A 301 24.38 6.91 -10.59
CA GLN A 301 25.05 8.19 -10.95
C GLN A 301 24.86 9.30 -9.90
N PHE A 302 23.95 9.14 -8.95
CA PHE A 302 23.70 10.11 -7.87
C PHE A 302 24.20 9.59 -6.51
N GLU A 303 24.82 8.42 -6.46
CA GLU A 303 25.39 7.89 -5.22
C GLU A 303 26.46 8.82 -4.66
N GLY A 304 26.56 8.88 -3.34
CA GLY A 304 27.45 9.80 -2.64
C GLY A 304 26.89 11.22 -2.46
N LEU A 305 25.82 11.61 -3.17
CA LEU A 305 25.18 12.90 -2.94
C LEU A 305 24.53 12.93 -1.54
N LYS A 306 25.20 13.58 -0.58
CA LYS A 306 24.78 13.71 0.82
C LYS A 306 24.53 12.37 1.54
N GLY A 307 25.30 11.33 1.23
CA GLY A 307 25.11 10.00 1.84
C GLY A 307 23.73 9.40 1.55
N MET A 308 23.12 9.76 0.42
CA MET A 308 21.90 9.11 -0.04
C MET A 308 22.23 7.73 -0.61
N ASP A 309 21.53 6.72 -0.12
CA ASP A 309 21.49 5.42 -0.78
C ASP A 309 20.61 5.48 -2.05
N ARG A 310 20.72 4.45 -2.88
CA ARG A 310 19.93 4.29 -4.11
C ARG A 310 18.42 4.50 -3.92
N ASN A 311 17.83 4.04 -2.81
CA ASN A 311 16.39 4.19 -2.58
C ASN A 311 16.03 5.64 -2.27
N LYS A 312 16.85 6.35 -1.49
CA LYS A 312 16.69 7.78 -1.21
C LYS A 312 16.84 8.62 -2.48
N VAL A 313 17.84 8.33 -3.31
CA VAL A 313 18.02 8.94 -4.63
C VAL A 313 16.77 8.73 -5.47
N LYS A 314 16.33 7.48 -5.64
CA LYS A 314 15.15 7.15 -6.44
C LYS A 314 13.93 7.97 -6.00
N VAL A 315 13.64 7.98 -4.69
CA VAL A 315 12.53 8.77 -4.13
C VAL A 315 12.68 10.26 -4.42
N ALA A 316 13.89 10.81 -4.28
CA ALA A 316 14.17 12.21 -4.52
C ALA A 316 14.02 12.60 -6.00
N ILE A 317 14.48 11.76 -6.94
CA ILE A 317 14.30 11.97 -8.37
C ILE A 317 12.81 12.02 -8.72
N TYR A 318 12.00 11.06 -8.29
CA TYR A 318 10.56 11.10 -8.55
C TYR A 318 9.90 12.35 -7.95
N LYS A 319 10.29 12.73 -6.73
CA LYS A 319 9.70 13.87 -6.03
C LYS A 319 10.11 15.23 -6.63
N TYR A 320 11.35 15.39 -7.08
CA TYR A 320 11.92 16.70 -7.44
C TYR A 320 12.19 16.88 -8.92
N LEU A 321 12.22 15.81 -9.70
CA LEU A 321 12.34 15.85 -11.15
C LEU A 321 11.01 15.45 -11.78
N PHE A 322 10.66 14.16 -11.81
CA PHE A 322 9.56 13.69 -12.64
C PHE A 322 8.16 14.19 -12.23
N PHE A 323 7.86 14.32 -10.93
CA PHE A 323 6.50 14.63 -10.47
C PHE A 323 6.33 16.00 -9.81
N GLY A 324 7.39 16.59 -9.26
CA GLY A 324 7.30 17.86 -8.53
C GLY A 324 8.12 19.02 -9.10
N TRP A 325 8.95 18.77 -10.14
CA TRP A 325 9.79 19.74 -10.84
C TRP A 325 10.33 20.90 -9.97
N LYS A 326 11.20 20.57 -9.01
CA LYS A 326 11.79 21.54 -8.07
C LYS A 326 13.24 21.85 -8.44
N THR A 327 13.42 22.84 -9.31
CA THR A 327 14.72 23.22 -9.91
C THR A 327 15.77 23.69 -8.90
N THR A 328 15.36 24.17 -7.73
CA THR A 328 16.27 24.64 -6.68
C THR A 328 16.90 23.52 -5.85
N THR A 329 16.39 22.28 -5.95
CA THR A 329 16.89 21.14 -5.18
C THR A 329 18.25 20.66 -5.71
N GLN A 330 19.08 20.13 -4.82
CA GLN A 330 20.41 19.62 -5.22
C GLN A 330 20.33 18.47 -6.22
N ILE A 331 19.37 17.55 -6.06
CA ILE A 331 19.13 16.46 -7.01
C ILE A 331 18.84 17.01 -8.41
N ASN A 332 18.01 18.05 -8.51
CA ASN A 332 17.67 18.64 -9.80
C ASN A 332 18.86 19.39 -10.42
N LYS A 333 19.61 20.16 -9.61
CA LYS A 333 20.86 20.83 -10.04
C LYS A 333 21.90 19.82 -10.54
N TYR A 334 22.08 18.71 -9.82
CA TYR A 334 23.03 17.67 -10.20
C TYR A 334 22.56 16.90 -11.44
N PHE A 335 21.26 16.61 -11.56
CA PHE A 335 20.69 16.05 -12.78
C PHE A 335 20.96 16.96 -14.00
N ARG A 336 20.79 18.27 -13.86
CA ARG A 336 21.10 19.25 -14.93
C ARG A 336 22.57 19.19 -15.35
N HIS A 337 23.48 18.97 -14.39
CA HIS A 337 24.90 18.85 -14.67
C HIS A 337 25.23 17.55 -15.42
N LEU A 338 24.65 16.41 -15.00
CA LEU A 338 24.88 15.12 -15.63
C LEU A 338 24.20 14.98 -17.01
N TYR A 339 23.00 15.53 -17.15
CA TYR A 339 22.12 15.32 -18.30
C TYR A 339 21.48 16.64 -18.77
N PRO A 340 22.29 17.58 -19.30
CA PRO A 340 21.81 18.92 -19.64
C PRO A 340 20.74 18.93 -20.73
N ASN A 341 20.83 18.07 -21.75
CA ASN A 341 19.84 18.01 -22.82
C ASN A 341 18.51 17.43 -22.32
N CYS A 342 18.56 16.33 -21.56
CA CYS A 342 17.38 15.75 -20.94
C CYS A 342 16.71 16.73 -19.97
N TRP A 343 17.50 17.48 -19.19
CA TRP A 343 16.99 18.51 -18.28
C TRP A 343 16.29 19.64 -19.03
N LYS A 344 16.88 20.12 -20.13
CA LYS A 344 16.27 21.15 -21.00
C LYS A 344 14.90 20.70 -21.50
N SER A 345 14.81 19.46 -22.00
CA SER A 345 13.55 18.88 -22.48
C SER A 345 12.51 18.74 -21.36
N LEU A 346 12.90 18.28 -20.18
CA LEU A 346 12.02 18.24 -19.00
C LEU A 346 11.53 19.64 -18.61
N SER A 347 12.39 20.66 -18.68
CA SER A 347 12.01 22.04 -18.41
C SER A 347 10.92 22.51 -19.38
N THR A 348 11.06 22.23 -20.68
CA THR A 348 10.04 22.55 -21.69
C THR A 348 8.73 21.82 -21.41
N ILE A 349 8.79 20.53 -21.07
CA ILE A 349 7.59 19.73 -20.74
C ILE A 349 6.85 20.33 -19.54
N HIS A 350 7.57 20.70 -18.48
CA HIS A 350 6.96 21.24 -17.26
C HIS A 350 6.45 22.68 -17.39
N GLN A 351 6.83 23.41 -18.44
CA GLN A 351 6.22 24.70 -18.77
C GLN A 351 4.79 24.53 -19.31
N ASN A 352 4.45 23.38 -19.90
CA ASN A 352 3.10 23.07 -20.35
C ASN A 352 2.24 22.55 -19.20
N LYS A 353 1.34 23.41 -18.68
CA LYS A 353 0.47 23.10 -17.53
C LYS A 353 -0.60 22.05 -17.82
N ASP A 354 -0.99 21.88 -19.08
CA ASP A 354 -2.01 20.90 -19.49
C ASP A 354 -1.40 19.51 -19.72
N PHE A 355 -0.08 19.43 -19.76
CA PHE A 355 0.64 18.19 -19.97
C PHE A 355 1.06 17.54 -18.65
N SER A 356 0.75 16.25 -18.49
CA SER A 356 1.21 15.45 -17.35
C SER A 356 2.19 14.38 -17.81
N LEU A 357 3.49 14.67 -17.69
CA LEU A 357 4.55 13.69 -17.98
C LEU A 357 4.33 12.38 -17.21
N ALA A 358 3.96 12.49 -15.92
CA ALA A 358 3.62 11.34 -15.10
C ALA A 358 2.51 10.47 -15.73
N SER A 359 1.46 11.09 -16.28
CA SER A 359 0.39 10.34 -16.94
C SER A 359 0.89 9.63 -18.19
N VAL A 360 1.67 10.33 -19.02
CA VAL A 360 2.24 9.77 -20.26
C VAL A 360 3.11 8.56 -19.97
N LEU A 361 4.10 8.69 -19.08
CA LEU A 361 5.01 7.58 -18.75
C LEU A 361 4.26 6.39 -18.15
N GLN A 362 3.24 6.62 -17.33
CA GLN A 362 2.43 5.56 -16.73
C GLN A 362 1.51 4.87 -17.74
N ASN A 363 1.01 5.58 -18.75
CA ASN A 363 0.20 5.00 -19.81
C ASN A 363 1.04 4.19 -20.80
N THR A 364 2.26 4.65 -21.11
CA THR A 364 3.21 3.86 -21.89
C THR A 364 3.62 2.59 -21.16
N GLU A 365 3.89 2.65 -19.86
CA GLU A 365 4.12 1.44 -19.05
C GLU A 365 2.90 0.50 -19.11
N ALA A 366 1.70 1.04 -18.93
CA ALA A 366 0.47 0.25 -18.96
C ALA A 366 0.23 -0.41 -20.33
N SER A 367 0.56 0.25 -21.44
CA SER A 367 0.39 -0.32 -22.79
C SER A 367 1.32 -1.51 -23.04
N ILE A 368 2.50 -1.52 -22.41
CA ILE A 368 3.46 -2.64 -22.45
C ILE A 368 2.95 -3.81 -21.62
N PHE A 369 2.63 -3.59 -20.34
CA PHE A 369 2.38 -4.69 -19.42
C PHE A 369 0.95 -5.23 -19.48
N ASN A 370 -0.06 -4.40 -19.76
CA ASN A 370 -1.45 -4.85 -19.77
C ASN A 370 -1.77 -5.81 -20.94
N ARG A 371 -0.95 -5.81 -22.01
CA ARG A 371 -1.12 -6.72 -23.16
C ARG A 371 -0.46 -8.09 -22.96
N LEU A 372 0.46 -8.22 -22.00
CA LEU A 372 1.17 -9.47 -21.77
C LEU A 372 0.23 -10.53 -21.21
N VAL A 373 0.16 -11.69 -21.88
CA VAL A 373 -0.65 -12.83 -21.45
C VAL A 373 0.17 -14.12 -21.56
N PRO A 374 0.60 -14.71 -20.42
CA PRO A 374 1.33 -15.96 -20.46
C PRO A 374 0.47 -17.10 -21.02
N LYS A 375 1.09 -17.95 -21.84
CA LYS A 375 0.41 -19.05 -22.56
C LYS A 375 0.20 -20.23 -21.62
N LYS A 376 1.23 -20.67 -20.91
CA LYS A 376 1.23 -21.87 -20.07
C LYS A 376 0.73 -21.62 -18.64
N SER A 377 1.05 -20.45 -18.08
CA SER A 377 0.76 -20.11 -16.70
C SER A 377 -0.74 -20.17 -16.41
N LYS A 378 -1.08 -20.95 -15.38
CA LYS A 378 -2.44 -21.03 -14.84
C LYS A 378 -2.84 -19.75 -14.10
N PHE A 379 -1.86 -19.07 -13.52
CA PHE A 379 -2.03 -17.85 -12.76
C PHE A 379 -1.03 -16.79 -13.22
N TYR A 380 -1.51 -15.57 -13.39
CA TYR A 380 -0.67 -14.39 -13.61
C TYR A 380 -1.39 -13.11 -13.21
N PHE A 381 -0.62 -12.05 -12.95
CA PHE A 381 -1.10 -10.68 -12.81
C PHE A 381 0.03 -9.70 -13.13
N THR A 382 -0.30 -8.41 -13.25
CA THR A 382 0.66 -7.34 -13.46
C THR A 382 0.67 -6.41 -12.27
N GLN A 383 1.82 -5.85 -11.95
CA GLN A 383 1.97 -4.79 -10.96
C GLN A 383 2.87 -3.72 -11.56
N PHE A 384 2.24 -2.79 -12.27
CA PHE A 384 2.92 -1.68 -12.96
C PHE A 384 3.96 -2.18 -13.97
N ASP A 385 5.22 -1.90 -13.71
CA ASP A 385 6.43 -2.25 -14.47
C ASP A 385 6.86 -3.72 -14.34
N ALA A 386 5.99 -4.58 -13.77
CA ALA A 386 6.26 -6.00 -13.61
C ALA A 386 5.07 -6.89 -13.99
N ILE A 387 5.38 -8.07 -14.52
CA ILE A 387 4.45 -9.20 -14.69
C ILE A 387 4.85 -10.37 -13.79
N TYR A 388 3.89 -11.01 -13.14
CA TYR A 388 4.06 -12.18 -12.28
C TYR A 388 3.26 -13.34 -12.85
N PHE A 389 3.87 -14.50 -13.02
CA PHE A 389 3.27 -15.66 -13.69
C PHE A 389 3.75 -16.98 -13.05
N SER A 390 2.96 -18.04 -13.14
CA SER A 390 3.16 -19.27 -12.35
C SER A 390 3.93 -20.40 -13.06
N ASP A 391 4.23 -20.27 -14.35
CA ASP A 391 4.91 -21.30 -15.14
C ASP A 391 6.16 -20.71 -15.81
N LEU A 392 7.34 -21.22 -15.44
CA LEU A 392 8.63 -20.71 -15.90
C LEU A 392 8.81 -20.83 -17.42
N GLN A 393 8.07 -21.71 -18.10
CA GLN A 393 8.13 -21.84 -19.57
C GLN A 393 7.65 -20.59 -20.31
N ASP A 394 6.85 -19.71 -19.67
CA ASP A 394 6.45 -18.44 -20.28
C ASP A 394 7.56 -17.38 -20.23
N SER A 395 8.62 -17.59 -19.44
CA SER A 395 9.63 -16.56 -19.17
C SER A 395 10.32 -16.04 -20.43
N ALA A 396 10.83 -16.93 -21.28
CA ALA A 396 11.55 -16.54 -22.49
C ALA A 396 10.67 -15.73 -23.47
N ASN A 397 9.43 -16.18 -23.69
CA ASN A 397 8.49 -15.50 -24.59
C ASN A 397 8.10 -14.12 -24.05
N LEU A 398 7.80 -14.01 -22.75
CA LEU A 398 7.46 -12.73 -22.13
C LEU A 398 8.64 -11.75 -22.15
N GLN A 399 9.85 -12.22 -21.90
CA GLN A 399 11.05 -11.39 -22.01
C GLN A 399 11.26 -10.89 -23.45
N ALA A 400 11.12 -11.78 -24.44
CA ALA A 400 11.21 -11.42 -25.86
C ALA A 400 10.19 -10.36 -26.26
N GLU A 401 8.91 -10.51 -25.87
CA GLU A 401 7.85 -9.52 -26.15
C GLU A 401 8.13 -8.14 -25.53
N ILE A 402 8.75 -8.11 -24.34
CA ILE A 402 9.15 -6.85 -23.69
C ILE A 402 10.36 -6.25 -24.43
N ILE A 403 11.40 -7.04 -24.69
CA ILE A 403 12.62 -6.58 -25.39
C ILE A 403 12.27 -6.04 -26.77
N GLU A 404 11.47 -6.76 -27.54
CA GLU A 404 11.03 -6.35 -28.87
C GLU A 404 10.28 -5.01 -28.84
N HIS A 405 9.46 -4.76 -27.82
CA HIS A 405 8.76 -3.49 -27.67
C HIS A 405 9.72 -2.29 -27.57
N PHE A 406 10.77 -2.42 -26.75
CA PHE A 406 11.77 -1.36 -26.60
C PHE A 406 12.71 -1.29 -27.81
N ALA A 407 13.09 -2.44 -28.39
CA ALA A 407 13.95 -2.52 -29.57
C ALA A 407 13.32 -1.83 -30.79
N ASN A 408 12.01 -1.99 -30.98
CA ASN A 408 11.24 -1.28 -32.03
C ASN A 408 11.23 0.25 -31.87
N GLN A 409 11.79 0.77 -30.78
CA GLN A 409 11.96 2.20 -30.49
C GLN A 409 13.44 2.58 -30.34
N ASN A 410 14.37 1.73 -30.83
CA ASN A 410 15.82 1.90 -30.75
C ASN A 410 16.34 2.11 -29.31
N ILE A 411 15.74 1.40 -28.35
CA ILE A 411 16.13 1.43 -26.94
C ILE A 411 16.36 0.01 -26.45
N ARG A 412 17.46 -0.21 -25.73
CA ARG A 412 17.73 -1.48 -25.03
C ARG A 412 17.07 -1.49 -23.67
N VAL A 413 16.69 -2.68 -23.20
CA VAL A 413 16.05 -2.84 -21.90
C VAL A 413 16.76 -3.92 -21.09
N THR A 414 17.01 -3.61 -19.82
CA THR A 414 17.48 -4.59 -18.83
C THR A 414 16.29 -5.12 -18.05
N LEU A 415 16.13 -6.45 -18.04
CA LEU A 415 15.07 -7.15 -17.33
C LEU A 415 15.61 -7.80 -16.07
N GLU A 416 14.83 -7.74 -14.99
CA GLU A 416 15.14 -8.42 -13.74
C GLU A 416 14.12 -9.55 -13.51
N VAL A 417 14.60 -10.79 -13.46
CA VAL A 417 13.77 -11.97 -13.20
C VAL A 417 13.89 -12.36 -11.73
N LYS A 418 12.75 -12.51 -11.04
CA LYS A 418 12.71 -12.81 -9.60
C LYS A 418 11.67 -13.86 -9.27
N ASP A 419 12.07 -14.87 -8.52
CA ASP A 419 11.11 -15.81 -7.95
C ASP A 419 10.50 -15.28 -6.66
N ILE A 420 9.17 -15.37 -6.59
CA ILE A 420 8.37 -15.27 -5.38
C ILE A 420 7.92 -16.68 -5.06
N LYS A 421 8.75 -17.39 -4.31
CA LYS A 421 8.40 -18.71 -3.78
C LYS A 421 7.47 -18.51 -2.59
N SER A 422 6.34 -19.18 -2.60
CA SER A 422 5.52 -19.39 -1.43
C SER A 422 6.37 -20.08 -0.38
N VAL A 423 6.31 -19.56 0.84
CA VAL A 423 6.80 -20.34 1.98
C VAL A 423 5.77 -21.47 2.15
N PRO A 424 6.14 -22.74 1.93
CA PRO A 424 5.21 -23.83 2.21
C PRO A 424 4.77 -23.69 3.66
N PRO A 425 3.48 -23.86 3.99
CA PRO A 425 3.05 -23.85 5.38
C PRO A 425 3.91 -24.88 6.10
N LYS A 426 4.78 -24.42 7.02
CA LYS A 426 5.52 -25.33 7.87
C LYS A 426 4.45 -26.19 8.53
N LYS A 427 4.41 -27.50 8.24
CA LYS A 427 3.76 -28.43 9.16
C LYS A 427 4.49 -28.20 10.47
N MET A 428 3.86 -27.52 11.42
CA MET A 428 4.43 -27.36 12.75
C MET A 428 4.49 -28.76 13.35
N GLY A 429 5.62 -29.43 13.15
CA GLY A 429 5.96 -30.58 13.97
C GLY A 429 6.06 -30.09 15.40
N LYS A 430 5.46 -30.82 16.34
CA LYS A 430 5.63 -30.64 17.77
C LYS A 430 7.12 -30.73 18.13
N LYS A 431 7.87 -29.64 17.97
CA LYS A 431 9.12 -29.42 18.69
C LYS A 431 8.90 -28.21 19.56
N VAL A 432 8.55 -28.50 20.81
CA VAL A 432 8.68 -27.56 21.91
C VAL A 432 10.14 -27.14 21.90
N LEU A 433 10.39 -25.88 21.53
CA LEU A 433 11.69 -25.25 21.64
C LEU A 433 11.84 -24.87 23.11
N GLU A 434 12.46 -25.74 23.91
CA GLU A 434 12.95 -25.36 25.23
C GLU A 434 14.09 -24.35 25.05
N TRP A 435 13.81 -23.09 25.39
CA TRP A 435 14.83 -22.06 25.57
C TRP A 435 15.11 -21.94 27.07
N SER A 436 16.29 -22.39 27.50
CA SER A 436 16.80 -22.16 28.85
C SER A 436 17.23 -20.70 28.98
N PHE A 437 16.54 -19.93 29.81
CA PHE A 437 16.99 -18.60 30.25
C PHE A 437 17.88 -18.75 31.48
N GLU A 438 19.15 -18.35 31.36
CA GLU A 438 19.99 -18.02 32.51
C GLU A 438 19.43 -16.76 33.20
N LYS A 439 19.17 -16.88 34.50
CA LYS A 439 18.58 -15.83 35.34
C LYS A 439 19.58 -14.68 35.56
N GLY A 440 19.22 -13.49 35.11
CA GLY A 440 19.78 -12.23 35.61
C GLY A 440 18.94 -11.71 36.79
N GLU A 441 19.61 -11.42 37.89
CA GLU A 441 19.05 -11.05 39.21
C GLU A 441 18.16 -9.80 39.20
N VAL A 442 17.04 -9.87 39.93
CA VAL A 442 16.18 -8.73 40.24
C VAL A 442 16.51 -8.24 41.65
N ASN A 443 17.16 -7.08 41.74
CA ASN A 443 17.38 -6.39 43.01
C ASN A 443 16.04 -5.92 43.61
N THR A 444 15.77 -6.38 44.82
CA THR A 444 14.60 -6.05 45.63
C THR A 444 14.86 -4.76 46.41
N ILE A 445 14.04 -3.73 46.21
CA ILE A 445 13.99 -2.56 47.09
C ILE A 445 13.11 -2.92 48.29
N LYS A 446 13.72 -3.11 49.47
CA LYS A 446 13.01 -3.17 50.76
C LYS A 446 12.62 -1.75 51.18
N ARG A 447 11.35 -1.55 51.55
CA ARG A 447 10.90 -0.42 52.37
C ARG A 447 11.35 -0.66 53.82
N ALA A 448 12.03 0.32 54.40
CA ALA A 448 12.24 0.40 55.85
C ALA A 448 10.99 1.00 56.52
N ALA A 449 10.79 0.61 57.78
CA ALA A 449 9.68 0.96 58.66
C ALA A 449 9.56 2.47 58.95
#